data_AF-G2GL93-F1
#
_entry.id   AF-G2GL93-F1
#
_cell.length_a   1.000
_cell.length_b   1.000
_cell.length_c   1.000
_cell.angle_alpha   90.00
_cell.angle_beta   90.00
_cell.angle_gamma   90.00
#
_symmetry.space_group_name_H-M   'P 1'
#
loop_
_entity.id
_entity.type
_entity.pdbx_description
1 polymer ?
#
loop_
_entity_poly.entity_id
_entity_poly.type
_entity_poly.pdbx_seq_one_letter_code
_entity_poly.pdbx_strand_id
1 'polypeptide(L)'
;MSLARPMETTSIGPELDWDPEAWREVRTRAQRAGRAYIWLNLVEQRLRAVVAAVLRPVYEPVHGDDWTVAAAGPAGQEWVQRAVAVREVSRRKGYLLDPADDNVLSFLTLPQLRELMVQHWPCFEPYIDDRRDVELALDELEVTRNVVSRNRALSEAVLNQAERASARLLEILGSGADVPSARRLPTDAVEDLVGDRYADVVGVHPDRVRLLRQFPAEDIFGGARRLDAIGIGLNLLVQNFSGRRLVRLAESGCRVRLLFLNPASGAVKRRERELGIKRGELSRAVEMNILHMRRVRSRLRDPDAFEIQVFDETPRFTAYLVDGDGADGVAVVQSYLRRTRGLEAPVLVLRNGGRVLKSDEIEESGLFPTYREEFEVMWADSRPVS
;
A
#
# COMPACT_ATOMS: atom_id res chain seq x y z
N MET A 1 35.13 31.09 60.80
CA MET A 1 33.90 30.30 60.55
C MET A 1 33.17 30.92 59.38
N SER A 2 33.37 30.38 58.17
CA SER A 2 32.69 30.84 56.95
C SER A 2 31.51 29.91 56.72
N LEU A 3 30.29 30.46 56.76
CA LEU A 3 29.04 29.74 56.49
C LEU A 3 28.95 29.48 54.98
N ALA A 4 29.09 28.22 54.60
CA ALA A 4 28.75 27.75 53.27
C ALA A 4 27.25 27.98 53.03
N ARG A 5 26.91 28.74 51.98
CA ARG A 5 25.52 28.83 51.49
C ARG A 5 25.09 27.45 50.99
N PRO A 6 23.87 26.99 51.28
CA PRO A 6 23.33 25.79 50.66
C PRO A 6 23.22 26.05 49.17
N MET A 7 23.82 25.17 48.38
CA MET A 7 23.57 25.09 46.94
C MET A 7 22.08 24.79 46.79
N GLU A 8 21.31 25.74 46.30
CA GLU A 8 19.95 25.48 45.86
C GLU A 8 20.03 24.35 44.84
N THR A 9 19.52 23.17 45.22
CA THR A 9 19.14 22.13 44.30
C THR A 9 18.06 22.73 43.42
N THR A 10 18.48 23.41 42.34
CA THR A 10 17.64 23.64 41.18
C THR A 10 17.04 22.29 40.85
N SER A 11 15.73 22.17 41.07
CA SER A 11 14.98 21.03 40.61
C SER A 11 15.39 20.79 39.16
N ILE A 12 15.70 19.54 38.82
CA ILE A 12 15.80 19.13 37.42
C ILE A 12 14.37 19.32 36.89
N GLY A 13 14.12 20.53 36.40
CA GLY A 13 12.81 21.11 36.23
C GLY A 13 12.19 20.78 34.87
N PRO A 14 11.05 21.39 34.54
CA PRO A 14 10.21 21.14 33.35
C PRO A 14 10.89 21.26 31.96
N GLU A 15 12.20 21.51 31.92
CA GLU A 15 13.05 21.47 30.72
C GLU A 15 13.29 20.05 30.19
N LEU A 16 12.91 19.01 30.94
CA LEU A 16 12.93 17.62 30.50
C LEU A 16 11.70 17.21 29.66
N ASP A 17 10.61 17.98 29.74
CA ASP A 17 9.41 17.69 28.97
C ASP A 17 9.61 18.11 27.51
N TRP A 18 9.26 17.23 26.58
CA TRP A 18 9.25 17.63 25.17
C TRP A 18 8.12 18.62 24.96
N ASP A 19 8.46 19.84 24.55
CA ASP A 19 7.47 20.74 24.03
C ASP A 19 6.81 20.14 22.75
N PRO A 20 5.64 20.64 22.35
CA PRO A 20 4.92 20.09 21.19
C PRO A 20 5.70 20.18 19.86
N GLU A 21 6.68 21.08 19.72
CA GLU A 21 7.53 21.19 18.54
C GLU A 21 8.64 20.14 18.54
N ALA A 22 9.36 20.01 19.66
CA ALA A 22 10.34 18.96 19.88
C ALA A 22 9.72 17.56 19.69
N TRP A 23 8.51 17.33 20.22
CA TRP A 23 7.79 16.07 20.01
C TRP A 23 7.41 15.84 18.55
N ARG A 24 6.91 16.87 17.84
CA ARG A 24 6.60 16.75 16.40
C ARG A 24 7.84 16.44 15.58
N GLU A 25 8.97 17.06 15.91
CA GLU A 25 10.23 16.83 15.21
C GLU A 25 10.74 15.40 15.44
N VAL A 26 10.82 14.94 16.69
CA VAL A 26 11.27 13.57 17.01
C VAL A 26 10.33 12.54 16.40
N ARG A 27 9.00 12.75 16.45
CA ARG A 27 8.02 11.89 15.80
C ARG A 27 8.27 11.81 14.29
N THR A 28 8.52 12.94 13.63
CA THR A 28 8.80 12.96 12.19
C THR A 28 10.09 12.21 11.87
N ARG A 29 11.14 12.39 12.67
CA ARG A 29 12.42 11.67 12.51
C ARG A 29 12.23 10.16 12.70
N ALA A 30 11.49 9.75 13.72
CA ALA A 30 11.20 8.35 14.01
C ALA A 30 10.36 7.70 12.90
N GLN A 31 9.35 8.40 12.37
CA GLN A 31 8.53 7.92 11.25
C GLN A 31 9.39 7.66 10.00
N ARG A 32 10.27 8.60 9.65
CA ARG A 32 11.18 8.44 8.49
C ARG A 32 12.16 7.29 8.69
N ALA A 33 12.78 7.19 9.87
CA ALA A 33 13.72 6.12 10.18
C ALA A 33 13.04 4.74 10.20
N GLY A 34 11.86 4.63 10.81
CA GLY A 34 11.08 3.38 10.84
C GLY A 34 10.65 2.92 9.44
N ARG A 35 10.23 3.87 8.59
CA ARG A 35 9.88 3.58 7.19
C ARG A 35 11.08 3.08 6.39
N ALA A 36 12.22 3.76 6.49
CA ALA A 36 13.47 3.30 5.87
C ALA A 36 13.91 1.92 6.39
N TYR A 37 13.79 1.68 7.70
CA TYR A 37 14.12 0.40 8.32
C TYR A 37 13.31 -0.75 7.72
N ILE A 38 12.01 -0.56 7.52
CA ILE A 38 11.13 -1.58 6.92
C ILE A 38 11.62 -1.97 5.52
N TRP A 39 11.85 -0.98 4.65
CA TRP A 39 12.34 -1.23 3.29
C TRP A 39 13.72 -1.90 3.27
N LEU A 40 14.65 -1.43 4.10
CA LEU A 40 15.98 -2.03 4.23
C LEU A 40 15.91 -3.46 4.73
N ASN A 41 15.04 -3.75 5.71
CA ASN A 41 14.86 -5.10 6.22
C ASN A 41 14.31 -6.03 5.12
N LEU A 42 13.29 -5.61 4.36
CA LEU A 42 12.75 -6.41 3.26
C LEU A 42 13.81 -6.70 2.19
N VAL A 43 14.60 -5.70 1.80
CA VAL A 43 15.73 -5.88 0.88
C VAL A 43 16.73 -6.88 1.44
N GLU A 44 17.18 -6.72 2.69
CA GLU A 44 18.15 -7.62 3.31
C GLU A 44 17.64 -9.06 3.39
N GLN A 45 16.38 -9.26 3.80
CA GLN A 45 15.77 -10.59 3.85
C GLN A 45 15.66 -11.22 2.46
N ARG A 46 15.23 -10.45 1.45
CA ARG A 46 15.17 -10.96 0.07
C ARG A 46 16.57 -11.30 -0.45
N LEU A 47 17.56 -10.47 -0.18
CA LEU A 47 18.94 -10.70 -0.58
C LEU A 47 19.51 -11.97 0.05
N ARG A 48 19.29 -12.19 1.36
CA ARG A 48 19.66 -13.45 2.03
C ARG A 48 18.98 -14.65 1.38
N ALA A 49 17.67 -14.57 1.10
CA ALA A 49 16.94 -15.65 0.46
C ALA A 49 17.49 -15.99 -0.93
N VAL A 50 17.78 -14.98 -1.76
CA VAL A 50 18.34 -15.16 -3.10
C VAL A 50 19.76 -15.73 -3.04
N VAL A 51 20.63 -15.19 -2.18
CA VAL A 51 21.99 -15.70 -1.97
C VAL A 51 21.98 -17.15 -1.52
N ALA A 52 21.12 -17.50 -0.55
CA ALA A 52 20.96 -18.87 -0.10
C ALA A 52 20.47 -19.78 -1.23
N ALA A 53 19.42 -19.38 -1.97
CA ALA A 53 18.85 -20.19 -3.04
C ALA A 53 19.84 -20.47 -4.17
N VAL A 54 20.74 -19.54 -4.48
CA VAL A 54 21.71 -19.67 -5.57
C VAL A 54 23.00 -20.36 -5.14
N LEU A 55 23.59 -19.97 -4.00
CA LEU A 55 24.92 -20.44 -3.60
C LEU A 55 24.89 -21.71 -2.75
N ARG A 56 23.85 -21.91 -1.93
CA ARG A 56 23.76 -23.09 -1.07
C ARG A 56 23.79 -24.39 -1.89
N PRO A 57 23.04 -24.55 -3.01
CA PRO A 57 23.11 -25.77 -3.82
C PRO A 57 24.49 -26.03 -4.45
N VAL A 58 25.33 -25.00 -4.59
CA VAL A 58 26.68 -25.11 -5.16
C VAL A 58 27.70 -25.51 -4.10
N TYR A 59 27.63 -24.92 -2.90
CA TYR A 59 28.66 -25.06 -1.88
C TYR A 59 28.33 -26.08 -0.78
N GLU A 60 27.06 -26.20 -0.38
CA GLU A 60 26.63 -27.11 0.69
C GLU A 60 26.95 -28.59 0.42
N PRO A 61 26.81 -29.14 -0.82
CA PRO A 61 27.14 -30.55 -1.07
C PRO A 61 28.59 -30.93 -0.76
N VAL A 62 29.51 -29.96 -0.80
CA VAL A 62 30.95 -30.17 -0.57
C VAL A 62 31.37 -29.72 0.83
N HIS A 63 30.76 -28.64 1.35
CA HIS A 63 31.21 -27.96 2.57
C HIS A 63 30.24 -28.07 3.75
N GLY A 64 29.06 -28.67 3.57
CA GLY A 64 28.05 -28.83 4.60
C GLY A 64 27.62 -27.49 5.21
N ASP A 65 27.50 -27.44 6.55
CA ASP A 65 27.07 -26.25 7.29
C ASP A 65 28.01 -25.04 7.14
N ASP A 66 29.27 -25.27 6.73
CA ASP A 66 30.28 -24.23 6.53
C ASP A 66 30.25 -23.63 5.10
N TRP A 67 29.22 -23.92 4.31
CA TRP A 67 29.11 -23.46 2.92
C TRP A 67 29.24 -21.94 2.77
N THR A 68 28.74 -21.14 3.74
CA THR A 68 28.88 -19.67 3.69
C THR A 68 30.33 -19.23 3.82
N VAL A 69 31.14 -19.93 4.63
CA VAL A 69 32.58 -19.69 4.78
C VAL A 69 33.30 -20.05 3.48
N ALA A 70 32.95 -21.20 2.90
CA ALA A 70 33.53 -21.66 1.63
C ALA A 70 33.20 -20.71 0.48
N ALA A 71 31.95 -20.24 0.40
CA ALA A 71 31.50 -19.28 -0.61
C ALA A 71 32.25 -17.95 -0.50
N ALA A 72 32.47 -17.42 0.71
CA ALA A 72 33.22 -16.16 0.88
C ALA A 72 34.69 -16.24 0.45
N GLY A 73 35.28 -17.45 0.46
CA GLY A 73 36.65 -17.68 0.05
C GLY A 73 37.70 -16.89 0.86
N PRO A 74 38.95 -16.81 0.37
CA PRO A 74 40.03 -16.14 1.10
C PRO A 74 39.81 -14.65 1.31
N ALA A 75 39.22 -13.97 0.32
CA ALA A 75 38.94 -12.54 0.39
C ALA A 75 37.88 -12.22 1.45
N GLY A 76 36.94 -13.15 1.70
CA GLY A 76 35.87 -12.96 2.66
C GLY A 76 36.02 -13.65 4.02
N GLN A 77 37.11 -14.38 4.21
CA GLN A 77 37.32 -15.20 5.41
C GLN A 77 37.22 -14.38 6.70
N GLU A 78 37.84 -13.20 6.76
CA GLU A 78 37.86 -12.40 8.00
C GLU A 78 36.46 -11.99 8.44
N TRP A 79 35.64 -11.48 7.50
CA TRP A 79 34.32 -10.97 7.85
C TRP A 79 33.28 -12.07 8.07
N VAL A 80 33.39 -13.23 7.39
CA VAL A 80 32.54 -14.39 7.72
C VAL A 80 32.89 -14.93 9.10
N GLN A 81 34.18 -15.08 9.41
CA GLN A 81 34.59 -15.60 10.72
C GLN A 81 34.14 -14.67 11.87
N ARG A 82 34.13 -13.35 11.65
CA ARG A 82 33.49 -12.41 12.58
C ARG A 82 31.99 -12.69 12.71
N ALA A 83 31.26 -12.93 11.62
CA ALA A 83 29.83 -13.25 11.67
C ALA A 83 29.55 -14.56 12.41
N VAL A 84 30.36 -15.60 12.19
CA VAL A 84 30.33 -16.88 12.93
C VAL A 84 30.53 -16.64 14.43
N ALA A 85 31.56 -15.87 14.80
CA ALA A 85 31.83 -15.56 16.20
C ALA A 85 30.67 -14.78 16.86
N VAL A 86 30.09 -13.80 16.15
CA VAL A 86 28.93 -13.05 16.64
C VAL A 86 27.73 -13.98 16.82
N ARG A 87 27.45 -14.87 15.86
CA ARG A 87 26.40 -15.88 15.96
C ARG A 87 26.58 -16.77 17.20
N GLU A 88 27.78 -17.29 17.43
CA GLU A 88 28.08 -18.14 18.60
C GLU A 88 27.91 -17.38 19.92
N VAL A 89 28.31 -16.10 19.97
CA VAL A 89 28.08 -15.25 21.14
C VAL A 89 26.58 -15.02 21.35
N SER A 90 25.82 -14.71 20.30
CA SER A 90 24.37 -14.51 20.37
C SER A 90 23.64 -15.77 20.83
N ARG A 91 24.05 -16.95 20.33
CA ARG A 91 23.52 -18.25 20.75
C ARG A 91 23.77 -18.51 22.24
N ARG A 92 25.01 -18.30 22.70
CA ARG A 92 25.37 -18.47 24.13
C ARG A 92 24.66 -17.50 25.06
N LYS A 93 24.43 -16.26 24.62
CA LYS A 93 23.77 -15.22 25.41
C LYS A 93 22.24 -15.28 25.33
N GLY A 94 21.67 -16.17 24.52
CA GLY A 94 20.22 -16.25 24.30
C GLY A 94 19.64 -15.03 23.56
N TYR A 95 20.46 -14.35 22.75
CA TYR A 95 20.02 -13.21 21.92
C TYR A 95 19.38 -13.64 20.60
N LEU A 96 19.45 -14.93 20.27
CA LEU A 96 18.74 -15.49 19.14
C LEU A 96 17.28 -15.70 19.52
N LEU A 97 16.42 -14.75 19.11
CA LEU A 97 15.00 -14.76 19.44
C LEU A 97 14.18 -15.63 18.49
N ASP A 98 14.59 -15.73 17.22
CA ASP A 98 14.00 -16.62 16.22
C ASP A 98 14.98 -17.74 15.85
N PRO A 99 14.62 -19.04 16.03
CA PRO A 99 15.45 -20.16 15.60
C PRO A 99 15.82 -20.16 14.12
N ALA A 100 15.00 -19.55 13.24
CA ALA A 100 15.29 -19.44 11.82
C ALA A 100 16.55 -18.60 11.53
N ASP A 101 16.90 -17.70 12.46
CA ASP A 101 18.11 -16.87 12.38
C ASP A 101 19.38 -17.61 12.83
N ASP A 102 19.32 -18.88 13.25
CA ASP A 102 20.50 -19.65 13.68
C ASP A 102 21.39 -20.11 12.49
N ASN A 103 21.71 -19.21 11.58
CA ASN A 103 22.54 -19.48 10.41
C ASN A 103 23.52 -18.31 10.17
N VAL A 104 24.67 -18.56 9.53
CA VAL A 104 25.71 -17.53 9.35
C VAL A 104 25.23 -16.39 8.43
N LEU A 105 24.36 -16.69 7.46
CA LEU A 105 23.85 -15.73 6.48
C LEU A 105 23.01 -14.62 7.13
N SER A 106 22.24 -14.93 8.18
CA SER A 106 21.50 -13.94 8.99
C SER A 106 22.40 -12.90 9.66
N PHE A 107 23.68 -13.22 9.90
CA PHE A 107 24.66 -12.32 10.53
C PHE A 107 25.48 -11.52 9.51
N LEU A 108 25.29 -11.75 8.21
CA LEU A 108 25.93 -10.94 7.18
C LEU A 108 25.20 -9.62 6.99
N THR A 109 26.00 -8.57 6.83
CA THR A 109 25.57 -7.21 6.52
C THR A 109 25.29 -7.04 5.02
N LEU A 110 24.54 -6.00 4.65
CA LEU A 110 24.22 -5.69 3.26
C LEU A 110 25.47 -5.65 2.33
N PRO A 111 26.60 -4.99 2.71
CA PRO A 111 27.82 -5.03 1.89
C PRO A 111 28.43 -6.44 1.73
N GLN A 112 28.34 -7.29 2.76
CA GLN A 112 28.87 -8.66 2.70
C GLN A 112 28.00 -9.57 1.81
N LEU A 113 26.68 -9.38 1.86
CA LEU A 113 25.75 -10.07 0.96
C LEU A 113 25.97 -9.61 -0.50
N ARG A 114 26.19 -8.30 -0.72
CA ARG A 114 26.60 -7.76 -2.03
C ARG A 114 27.88 -8.44 -2.51
N GLU A 115 28.91 -8.50 -1.67
CA GLU A 115 30.20 -9.11 -2.03
C GLU A 115 30.04 -10.58 -2.46
N LEU A 116 29.25 -11.37 -1.72
CA LEU A 116 28.94 -12.76 -2.10
C LEU A 116 28.25 -12.83 -3.47
N MET A 117 27.28 -11.97 -3.73
CA MET A 117 26.61 -11.95 -5.04
C MET A 117 27.56 -11.56 -6.17
N VAL A 118 28.36 -10.52 -5.96
CA VAL A 118 29.27 -9.96 -6.95
C VAL A 118 30.40 -10.94 -7.29
N GLN A 119 31.01 -11.54 -6.27
CA GLN A 119 32.08 -12.53 -6.43
C GLN A 119 31.60 -13.77 -7.22
N HIS A 120 30.34 -14.16 -7.00
CA HIS A 120 29.75 -15.34 -7.63
C HIS A 120 28.73 -14.98 -8.71
N TRP A 121 28.88 -13.81 -9.34
CA TRP A 121 27.91 -13.32 -10.34
C TRP A 121 27.53 -14.35 -11.42
N PRO A 122 28.45 -15.19 -11.95
CA PRO A 122 28.08 -16.22 -12.92
C PRO A 122 27.00 -17.20 -12.44
N CYS A 123 26.82 -17.39 -11.12
CA CYS A 123 25.74 -18.20 -10.55
C CYS A 123 24.40 -17.47 -10.53
N PHE A 124 24.41 -16.12 -10.51
CA PHE A 124 23.21 -15.27 -10.45
C PHE A 124 22.74 -14.80 -11.83
N GLU A 125 23.67 -14.67 -12.79
CA GLU A 125 23.40 -14.25 -14.18
C GLU A 125 22.20 -14.96 -14.86
N PRO A 126 21.93 -16.26 -14.63
CA PRO A 126 20.74 -16.91 -15.22
C PRO A 126 19.39 -16.41 -14.68
N TYR A 127 19.39 -15.70 -13.56
CA TYR A 127 18.19 -15.26 -12.86
C TYR A 127 18.07 -13.73 -12.76
N ILE A 128 19.17 -13.00 -12.94
CA ILE A 128 19.26 -11.55 -12.75
C ILE A 128 20.06 -10.97 -13.91
N ASP A 129 19.40 -10.15 -14.72
CA ASP A 129 19.95 -9.70 -16.00
C ASP A 129 21.05 -8.63 -15.86
N ASP A 130 20.93 -7.69 -14.91
CA ASP A 130 21.84 -6.54 -14.80
C ASP A 130 22.57 -6.47 -13.45
N ARG A 131 23.85 -6.84 -13.47
CA ARG A 131 24.78 -6.73 -12.34
C ARG A 131 24.95 -5.30 -11.84
N ARG A 132 25.09 -4.37 -12.78
CA ARG A 132 25.44 -2.97 -12.48
C ARG A 132 24.28 -2.30 -11.76
N ASP A 133 23.05 -2.58 -12.18
CA ASP A 133 21.86 -2.02 -11.54
C ASP A 133 21.69 -2.54 -10.10
N VAL A 134 21.98 -3.82 -9.86
CA VAL A 134 22.01 -4.39 -8.50
C VAL A 134 23.07 -3.69 -7.63
N GLU A 135 24.30 -3.56 -8.13
CA GLU A 135 25.39 -2.91 -7.39
C GLU A 135 25.07 -1.45 -7.08
N LEU A 136 24.59 -0.68 -8.06
CA LEU A 136 24.21 0.72 -7.88
C LEU A 136 23.09 0.88 -6.84
N ALA A 137 22.05 0.03 -6.90
CA ALA A 137 20.96 0.09 -5.93
C ALA A 137 21.44 -0.25 -4.51
N LEU A 138 22.32 -1.24 -4.35
CA LEU A 138 22.88 -1.60 -3.04
C LEU A 138 23.78 -0.51 -2.46
N ASP A 139 24.60 0.15 -3.29
CA ASP A 139 25.45 1.27 -2.88
C ASP A 139 24.62 2.48 -2.42
N GLU A 140 23.52 2.79 -3.12
CA GLU A 140 22.56 3.82 -2.70
C GLU A 140 21.94 3.51 -1.32
N LEU A 141 21.62 2.24 -1.07
CA LEU A 141 20.99 1.81 0.18
C LEU A 141 21.96 1.76 1.37
N GLU A 142 23.25 1.54 1.14
CA GLU A 142 24.26 1.49 2.21
C GLU A 142 24.31 2.79 3.02
N VAL A 143 24.26 3.94 2.34
CA VAL A 143 24.23 5.26 2.99
C VAL A 143 23.02 5.37 3.92
N THR A 144 21.84 5.01 3.42
CA THR A 144 20.59 5.04 4.20
C THR A 144 20.66 4.09 5.39
N ARG A 145 21.16 2.87 5.20
CA ARG A 145 21.35 1.88 6.26
C ARG A 145 22.25 2.42 7.37
N ASN A 146 23.36 3.07 7.02
CA ASN A 146 24.29 3.65 8.00
C ASN A 146 23.68 4.81 8.81
N VAL A 147 22.77 5.58 8.20
CA VAL A 147 22.01 6.64 8.90
C VAL A 147 21.00 6.02 9.87
N VAL A 148 20.21 5.05 9.40
CA VAL A 148 19.19 4.35 10.21
C VAL A 148 19.82 3.62 11.39
N SER A 149 20.89 2.84 11.16
CA SER A 149 21.53 2.04 12.22
C SER A 149 22.15 2.87 13.35
N ARG A 150 22.38 4.17 13.10
CA ARG A 150 22.93 5.12 14.08
C ARG A 150 21.87 6.07 14.65
N ASN A 151 20.58 5.82 14.37
CA ASN A 151 19.45 6.67 14.77
C ASN A 151 19.65 8.14 14.36
N ARG A 152 20.26 8.38 13.19
CA ARG A 152 20.49 9.72 12.65
C ARG A 152 19.26 10.20 11.87
N ALA A 153 19.13 11.51 11.71
CA ALA A 153 18.01 12.10 11.00
C ALA A 153 18.09 11.83 9.48
N LEU A 154 16.98 11.38 8.90
CA LEU A 154 16.78 11.27 7.46
C LEU A 154 15.97 12.46 6.94
N SER A 155 16.43 13.06 5.84
CA SER A 155 15.61 13.99 5.08
C SER A 155 14.56 13.23 4.26
N GLU A 156 13.49 13.92 3.89
CA GLU A 156 12.44 13.34 3.03
C GLU A 156 12.98 12.95 1.65
N ALA A 157 13.90 13.74 1.09
CA ALA A 157 14.53 13.43 -0.19
C ALA A 157 15.33 12.12 -0.16
N VAL A 158 16.12 11.91 0.91
CA VAL A 158 16.91 10.68 1.09
C VAL A 158 15.99 9.47 1.32
N LEU A 159 14.94 9.63 2.14
CA LEU A 159 13.95 8.58 2.34
C LEU A 159 13.28 8.19 1.01
N ASN A 160 12.79 9.16 0.25
CA ASN A 160 12.15 8.90 -1.05
C ASN A 160 13.12 8.24 -2.04
N GLN A 161 14.41 8.57 -2.00
CA GLN A 161 15.43 7.91 -2.82
C GLN A 161 15.63 6.46 -2.38
N ALA A 162 15.76 6.21 -1.08
CA ALA A 162 15.91 4.87 -0.53
C ALA A 162 14.72 3.97 -0.87
N GLU A 163 13.49 4.46 -0.73
CA GLU A 163 12.28 3.70 -1.07
C GLU A 163 12.28 3.31 -2.55
N ARG A 164 12.61 4.24 -3.45
CA ARG A 164 12.71 3.92 -4.88
C ARG A 164 13.82 2.91 -5.17
N ALA A 165 14.98 3.03 -4.51
CA ALA A 165 16.09 2.09 -4.69
C ALA A 165 15.73 0.69 -4.18
N SER A 166 15.09 0.60 -3.00
CA SER A 166 14.59 -0.65 -2.44
C SER A 166 13.53 -1.29 -3.33
N ALA A 167 12.54 -0.52 -3.80
CA ALA A 167 11.49 -1.04 -4.69
C ALA A 167 12.08 -1.60 -6.00
N ARG A 168 12.99 -0.86 -6.66
CA ARG A 168 13.69 -1.33 -7.86
C ARG A 168 14.49 -2.60 -7.60
N LEU A 169 15.25 -2.64 -6.51
CA LEU A 169 16.07 -3.81 -6.18
C LEU A 169 15.20 -5.03 -5.88
N LEU A 170 14.10 -4.86 -5.16
CA LEU A 170 13.14 -5.93 -4.88
C LEU A 170 12.50 -6.48 -6.18
N GLU A 171 12.18 -5.59 -7.12
CA GLU A 171 11.72 -5.97 -8.46
C GLU A 171 12.78 -6.78 -9.22
N ILE A 172 14.03 -6.31 -9.28
CA ILE A 172 15.16 -7.03 -9.90
C ILE A 172 15.38 -8.41 -9.26
N LEU A 173 15.23 -8.49 -7.94
CA LEU A 173 15.36 -9.74 -7.19
C LEU A 173 14.09 -10.62 -7.30
N GLY A 174 13.12 -10.28 -8.14
CA GLY A 174 11.94 -11.10 -8.42
C GLY A 174 10.95 -11.19 -7.25
N SER A 175 10.87 -10.19 -6.37
CA SER A 175 9.83 -10.14 -5.33
C SER A 175 8.55 -9.45 -5.81
N GLY A 176 8.53 -8.91 -7.04
CA GLY A 176 7.35 -8.29 -7.63
C GLY A 176 6.35 -9.33 -8.11
N ALA A 177 5.23 -9.47 -7.40
CA ALA A 177 4.01 -9.90 -8.06
C ALA A 177 3.56 -8.72 -8.95
N ASP A 178 3.54 -8.88 -10.28
CA ASP A 178 3.01 -7.86 -11.20
C ASP A 178 1.48 -7.84 -11.06
N VAL A 179 1.01 -7.25 -9.96
CA VAL A 179 -0.39 -7.16 -9.61
C VAL A 179 -0.97 -5.90 -10.28
N PRO A 180 -1.99 -6.01 -11.16
CA PRO A 180 -2.53 -4.86 -11.88
C PRO A 180 -3.00 -3.71 -10.98
N SER A 181 -3.41 -4.01 -9.74
CA SER A 181 -3.85 -3.02 -8.76
C SER A 181 -2.70 -2.15 -8.22
N ALA A 182 -1.47 -2.66 -8.17
CA ALA A 182 -0.29 -1.91 -7.74
C ALA A 182 0.00 -0.71 -8.65
N ARG A 183 -0.44 -0.76 -9.92
CA ARG A 183 -0.35 0.36 -10.87
C ARG A 183 -1.39 1.45 -10.60
N ARG A 184 -2.53 1.13 -9.97
CA ARG A 184 -3.62 2.06 -9.64
C ARG A 184 -3.47 2.67 -8.25
N LEU A 185 -3.07 1.83 -7.30
CA LEU A 185 -2.72 2.18 -5.95
C LEU A 185 -1.35 1.55 -5.66
N PRO A 186 -0.25 2.32 -5.73
CA PRO A 186 1.07 1.85 -5.35
C PRO A 186 0.98 1.24 -3.96
N THR A 187 1.44 0.00 -3.86
CA THR A 187 1.44 -0.72 -2.60
C THR A 187 2.72 -0.35 -1.88
N ASP A 188 2.56 0.31 -0.73
CA ASP A 188 3.68 0.69 0.10
C ASP A 188 4.11 -0.52 0.94
N ALA A 189 5.40 -0.85 0.98
CA ALA A 189 5.87 -2.00 1.74
C ALA A 189 5.51 -1.94 3.25
N VAL A 190 5.37 -0.74 3.80
CA VAL A 190 4.85 -0.54 5.17
C VAL A 190 3.35 -0.82 5.25
N GLU A 191 2.62 -0.43 4.22
CA GLU A 191 1.18 -0.68 4.08
C GLU A 191 0.89 -2.17 3.89
N ASP A 192 1.70 -2.94 3.16
CA ASP A 192 1.55 -4.40 3.09
C ASP A 192 1.75 -5.07 4.45
N LEU A 193 2.75 -4.63 5.21
CA LEU A 193 3.06 -5.22 6.50
C LEU A 193 2.06 -4.86 7.61
N VAL A 194 1.37 -3.72 7.48
CA VAL A 194 0.43 -3.21 8.49
C VAL A 194 -1.04 -3.27 8.02
N GLY A 195 -1.28 -3.42 6.72
CA GLY A 195 -2.59 -3.35 6.06
C GLY A 195 -3.54 -4.43 6.55
N ASP A 196 -3.02 -5.63 6.82
CA ASP A 196 -3.76 -6.75 7.43
C ASP A 196 -4.41 -6.35 8.78
N ARG A 197 -3.89 -5.34 9.48
CA ARG A 197 -4.46 -4.82 10.74
C ARG A 197 -5.79 -4.08 10.53
N TYR A 198 -6.05 -3.53 9.35
CA TYR A 198 -7.19 -2.62 9.10
C TYR A 198 -8.23 -3.19 8.13
N ALA A 199 -8.35 -4.51 8.03
CA ALA A 199 -9.46 -5.20 7.34
C ALA A 199 -9.75 -4.65 5.92
N ASP A 200 -8.69 -4.60 5.10
CA ASP A 200 -8.66 -4.15 3.69
C ASP A 200 -8.53 -2.63 3.47
N VAL A 201 -8.49 -1.80 4.53
CA VAL A 201 -8.31 -0.34 4.38
C VAL A 201 -6.85 0.00 4.07
N VAL A 202 -6.63 0.55 2.89
CA VAL A 202 -5.32 1.02 2.38
C VAL A 202 -5.19 2.53 2.49
N GLY A 203 -6.30 3.27 2.54
CA GLY A 203 -6.24 4.72 2.68
C GLY A 203 -7.47 5.33 3.34
N VAL A 204 -7.24 6.40 4.10
CA VAL A 204 -8.30 7.29 4.60
C VAL A 204 -7.93 8.72 4.24
N HIS A 205 -8.76 9.33 3.39
CA HIS A 205 -8.60 10.71 2.97
C HIS A 205 -9.65 11.57 3.68
N PRO A 206 -9.27 12.77 4.20
CA PRO A 206 -10.23 13.64 4.88
C PRO A 206 -11.40 14.08 4.01
N ASP A 207 -11.19 14.17 2.71
CA ASP A 207 -12.16 14.66 1.74
C ASP A 207 -11.82 14.13 0.33
N ARG A 208 -12.75 14.30 -0.61
CA ARG A 208 -12.58 13.82 -1.99
C ARG A 208 -11.50 14.59 -2.75
N VAL A 209 -11.26 15.86 -2.41
CA VAL A 209 -10.26 16.69 -3.09
C VAL A 209 -8.86 16.17 -2.78
N ARG A 210 -8.59 15.79 -1.53
CA ARG A 210 -7.33 15.18 -1.12
C ARG A 210 -7.12 13.80 -1.73
N LEU A 211 -8.17 12.98 -1.82
CA LEU A 211 -8.09 11.73 -2.58
C LEU A 211 -7.64 12.00 -4.02
N LEU A 212 -8.36 12.86 -4.75
CA LEU A 212 -8.10 13.10 -6.18
C LEU A 212 -6.76 13.79 -6.48
N ARG A 213 -6.16 14.46 -5.48
CA ARG A 213 -4.79 15.00 -5.59
C ARG A 213 -3.73 13.90 -5.56
N GLN A 214 -3.98 12.83 -4.80
CA GLN A 214 -3.05 11.71 -4.65
C GLN A 214 -3.32 10.62 -5.68
N PHE A 215 -4.59 10.34 -5.96
CA PHE A 215 -5.08 9.36 -6.91
C PHE A 215 -6.06 10.02 -7.88
N PRO A 216 -5.56 10.63 -8.96
CA PRO A 216 -6.40 11.09 -10.07
C PRO A 216 -7.41 10.02 -10.52
N ALA A 217 -8.59 10.44 -10.97
CA ALA A 217 -9.63 9.51 -11.42
C ALA A 217 -9.18 8.58 -12.56
N GLU A 218 -8.18 9.00 -13.34
CA GLU A 218 -7.57 8.15 -14.37
C GLU A 218 -6.76 7.00 -13.80
N ASP A 219 -6.09 7.20 -12.68
CA ASP A 219 -5.31 6.15 -12.01
C ASP A 219 -6.25 5.18 -11.30
N ILE A 220 -7.38 5.68 -10.77
CA ILE A 220 -8.41 4.87 -10.12
C ILE A 220 -9.17 3.99 -11.14
N PHE A 221 -9.65 4.58 -12.25
CA PHE A 221 -10.55 3.89 -13.19
C PHE A 221 -9.89 3.40 -14.47
N GLY A 222 -8.69 3.88 -14.77
CA GLY A 222 -7.98 3.55 -16.00
C GLY A 222 -7.66 2.07 -16.11
N GLY A 223 -7.88 1.52 -17.30
CA GLY A 223 -7.58 0.12 -17.61
C GLY A 223 -8.37 -0.89 -16.76
N ALA A 224 -9.47 -0.49 -16.12
CA ALA A 224 -10.36 -1.42 -15.42
C ALA A 224 -10.93 -2.46 -16.38
N ARG A 225 -10.97 -3.73 -15.96
CA ARG A 225 -11.75 -4.80 -16.62
C ARG A 225 -13.21 -4.78 -16.18
N ARG A 226 -13.46 -4.34 -14.95
CA ARG A 226 -14.80 -4.21 -14.38
C ARG A 226 -14.92 -2.97 -13.52
N LEU A 227 -16.05 -2.28 -13.64
CA LEU A 227 -16.40 -1.13 -12.81
C LEU A 227 -17.84 -1.24 -12.33
N ASP A 228 -18.00 -1.50 -11.04
CA ASP A 228 -19.30 -1.51 -10.37
C ASP A 228 -19.40 -0.30 -9.46
N ALA A 229 -20.39 0.57 -9.67
CA ALA A 229 -20.50 1.81 -8.94
C ALA A 229 -21.92 2.05 -8.43
N ILE A 230 -22.06 2.34 -7.13
CA ILE A 230 -23.32 2.65 -6.47
C ILE A 230 -23.26 4.01 -5.77
N GLY A 231 -24.35 4.77 -5.84
CA GLY A 231 -24.49 6.01 -5.10
C GLY A 231 -25.58 6.93 -5.66
N ILE A 232 -25.69 8.12 -5.06
CA ILE A 232 -26.75 9.08 -5.40
C ILE A 232 -26.61 9.55 -6.85
N GLY A 233 -25.44 10.08 -7.21
CA GLY A 233 -25.18 10.62 -8.55
C GLY A 233 -23.87 10.16 -9.17
N LEU A 234 -23.15 9.24 -8.51
CA LEU A 234 -21.83 8.76 -8.96
C LEU A 234 -20.84 9.87 -9.34
N ASN A 235 -20.88 10.99 -8.60
CA ASN A 235 -20.19 12.23 -8.95
C ASN A 235 -18.67 12.08 -9.09
N LEU A 236 -18.03 11.15 -8.38
CA LEU A 236 -16.59 10.95 -8.48
C LEU A 236 -16.22 10.48 -9.90
N LEU A 237 -16.96 9.52 -10.45
CA LEU A 237 -16.80 9.06 -11.84
C LEU A 237 -17.29 10.11 -12.84
N VAL A 238 -18.55 10.54 -12.71
CA VAL A 238 -19.25 11.36 -13.72
C VAL A 238 -18.58 12.71 -13.94
N GLN A 239 -18.00 13.32 -12.90
CA GLN A 239 -17.40 14.65 -12.98
C GLN A 239 -15.92 14.62 -13.33
N ASN A 240 -15.19 13.53 -13.02
CA ASN A 240 -13.73 13.49 -13.13
C ASN A 240 -13.23 12.52 -14.21
N PHE A 241 -14.10 11.71 -14.81
CA PHE A 241 -13.74 10.77 -15.86
C PHE A 241 -14.57 11.02 -17.13
N SER A 242 -13.91 11.55 -18.16
CA SER A 242 -14.60 12.04 -19.35
C SER A 242 -15.39 10.94 -20.08
N GLY A 243 -16.51 11.30 -20.73
CA GLY A 243 -17.27 10.36 -21.55
C GLY A 243 -16.45 9.70 -22.68
N ARG A 244 -15.48 10.40 -23.28
CA ARG A 244 -14.55 9.80 -24.27
C ARG A 244 -13.67 8.71 -23.66
N ARG A 245 -13.28 8.86 -22.39
CA ARG A 245 -12.50 7.85 -21.65
C ARG A 245 -13.38 6.65 -21.27
N LEU A 246 -14.61 6.89 -20.81
CA LEU A 246 -15.58 5.82 -20.56
C LEU A 246 -15.85 4.96 -21.82
N VAL A 247 -16.03 5.61 -22.97
CA VAL A 247 -16.19 4.90 -24.25
C VAL A 247 -14.96 4.03 -24.54
N ARG A 248 -13.75 4.59 -24.47
CA ARG A 248 -12.51 3.81 -24.68
C ARG A 248 -12.35 2.66 -23.70
N LEU A 249 -12.70 2.87 -22.43
CA LEU A 249 -12.61 1.86 -21.39
C LEU A 249 -13.57 0.68 -21.70
N ALA A 250 -14.82 0.97 -22.05
CA ALA A 250 -15.77 -0.05 -22.47
C ALA A 250 -15.34 -0.75 -23.78
N GLU A 251 -14.80 -0.01 -24.76
CA GLU A 251 -14.26 -0.58 -26.00
C GLU A 251 -13.04 -1.48 -25.79
N SER A 252 -12.26 -1.26 -24.71
CA SER A 252 -11.19 -2.18 -24.30
C SER A 252 -11.68 -3.45 -23.59
N GLY A 253 -13.01 -3.66 -23.52
CA GLY A 253 -13.62 -4.84 -22.92
C GLY A 253 -14.03 -4.68 -21.45
N CYS A 254 -14.02 -3.46 -20.92
CA CYS A 254 -14.49 -3.20 -19.55
C CYS A 254 -16.01 -3.39 -19.43
N ARG A 255 -16.45 -4.15 -18.42
CA ARG A 255 -17.87 -4.24 -18.03
C ARG A 255 -18.19 -3.20 -16.96
N VAL A 256 -19.20 -2.36 -17.21
CA VAL A 256 -19.57 -1.25 -16.34
C VAL A 256 -21.01 -1.39 -15.87
N ARG A 257 -21.22 -1.42 -14.54
CA ARG A 257 -22.54 -1.44 -13.90
C ARG A 257 -22.69 -0.21 -13.01
N LEU A 258 -23.59 0.69 -13.40
CA LEU A 258 -23.82 1.96 -12.68
C LEU A 258 -25.19 1.96 -12.03
N LEU A 259 -25.21 2.09 -10.71
CA LEU A 259 -26.41 2.09 -9.89
C LEU A 259 -26.63 3.46 -9.25
N PHE A 260 -27.63 4.19 -9.76
CA PHE A 260 -27.99 5.54 -9.33
C PHE A 260 -29.17 5.55 -8.37
N LEU A 261 -29.24 6.53 -7.49
CA LEU A 261 -30.48 6.75 -6.74
C LEU A 261 -31.57 7.24 -7.70
N ASN A 262 -32.76 6.64 -7.66
CA ASN A 262 -33.86 7.05 -8.52
C ASN A 262 -34.23 8.54 -8.24
N PRO A 263 -34.13 9.44 -9.22
CA PRO A 263 -34.40 10.86 -9.04
C PRO A 263 -35.85 11.15 -8.62
N ALA A 264 -36.79 10.25 -8.91
CA ALA A 264 -38.20 10.37 -8.53
C ALA A 264 -38.52 9.82 -7.13
N SER A 265 -37.59 9.10 -6.50
CA SER A 265 -37.83 8.39 -5.23
C SER A 265 -38.10 9.32 -4.04
N GLY A 266 -38.72 8.76 -3.01
CA GLY A 266 -38.85 9.42 -1.71
C GLY A 266 -37.50 9.61 -1.00
N ALA A 267 -36.52 8.76 -1.28
CA ALA A 267 -35.18 8.82 -0.71
C ALA A 267 -34.42 10.09 -1.12
N VAL A 268 -34.48 10.49 -2.39
CA VAL A 268 -33.89 11.78 -2.85
C VAL A 268 -34.50 12.95 -2.10
N LYS A 269 -35.83 13.00 -1.99
CA LYS A 269 -36.56 14.08 -1.30
C LYS A 269 -36.21 14.15 0.18
N ARG A 270 -35.98 13.00 0.82
CA ARG A 270 -35.51 12.93 2.22
C ARG A 270 -34.09 13.49 2.33
N ARG A 271 -33.20 13.10 1.42
CA ARG A 271 -31.82 13.55 1.40
C ARG A 271 -31.68 15.05 1.14
N GLU A 272 -32.50 15.61 0.25
CA GLU A 272 -32.56 17.07 0.03
C GLU A 272 -32.88 17.83 1.31
N ARG A 273 -33.84 17.33 2.09
CA ARG A 273 -34.21 17.92 3.39
C ARG A 273 -33.09 17.82 4.42
N GLU A 274 -32.38 16.70 4.48
CA GLU A 274 -31.24 16.52 5.39
C GLU A 274 -30.10 17.48 5.08
N LEU A 275 -29.81 17.69 3.79
CA LEU A 275 -28.75 18.59 3.32
C LEU A 275 -29.15 20.07 3.32
N GLY A 276 -30.43 20.39 3.59
CA GLY A 276 -30.93 21.76 3.54
C GLY A 276 -30.87 22.40 2.16
N ILE A 277 -30.90 21.61 1.09
CA ILE A 277 -30.85 22.10 -0.30
C ILE A 277 -32.24 22.26 -0.89
N LYS A 278 -32.34 23.01 -2.00
CA LYS A 278 -33.63 23.32 -2.61
C LYS A 278 -34.31 22.04 -3.12
N ARG A 279 -35.62 21.93 -2.90
CA ARG A 279 -36.41 20.80 -3.38
C ARG A 279 -36.22 20.59 -4.90
N GLY A 280 -35.94 19.35 -5.29
CA GLY A 280 -35.70 18.92 -6.66
C GLY A 280 -34.31 19.28 -7.21
N GLU A 281 -33.45 19.93 -6.44
CA GLU A 281 -32.08 20.24 -6.87
C GLU A 281 -31.22 18.98 -7.00
N LEU A 282 -31.28 18.08 -6.01
CA LEU A 282 -30.55 16.82 -6.06
C LEU A 282 -31.14 15.89 -7.12
N SER A 283 -32.48 15.84 -7.20
CA SER A 283 -33.19 15.08 -8.23
C SER A 283 -32.72 15.46 -9.65
N ARG A 284 -32.70 16.76 -9.97
CA ARG A 284 -32.19 17.27 -11.25
C ARG A 284 -30.72 16.95 -11.48
N ALA A 285 -29.88 17.07 -10.45
CA ALA A 285 -28.46 16.75 -10.57
C ALA A 285 -28.23 15.26 -10.90
N VAL A 286 -28.97 14.36 -10.25
CA VAL A 286 -28.89 12.91 -10.52
C VAL A 286 -29.41 12.58 -11.93
N GLU A 287 -30.53 13.18 -12.33
CA GLU A 287 -31.08 13.02 -13.69
C GLU A 287 -30.09 13.45 -14.77
N MET A 288 -29.41 14.59 -14.58
CA MET A 288 -28.37 15.05 -15.51
C MET A 288 -27.19 14.08 -15.62
N ASN A 289 -26.79 13.46 -14.51
CA ASN A 289 -25.71 12.47 -14.50
C ASN A 289 -26.13 11.18 -15.23
N ILE A 290 -27.36 10.70 -15.00
CA ILE A 290 -27.95 9.56 -15.71
C ILE A 290 -27.99 9.85 -17.22
N LEU A 291 -28.49 11.02 -17.63
CA LEU A 291 -28.51 11.44 -19.04
C LEU A 291 -27.10 11.51 -19.64
N HIS A 292 -26.10 11.95 -18.87
CA HIS A 292 -24.72 11.92 -19.33
C HIS A 292 -24.23 10.51 -19.61
N MET A 293 -24.47 9.56 -18.69
CA MET A 293 -24.08 8.16 -18.86
C MET A 293 -24.84 7.47 -20.01
N ARG A 294 -26.12 7.80 -20.22
CA ARG A 294 -26.87 7.32 -21.38
C ARG A 294 -26.26 7.77 -22.70
N ARG A 295 -25.77 9.01 -22.79
CA ARG A 295 -25.04 9.51 -23.97
C ARG A 295 -23.69 8.83 -24.17
N VAL A 296 -23.06 8.33 -23.10
CA VAL A 296 -21.86 7.50 -23.19
C VAL A 296 -22.23 6.13 -23.75
N ARG A 297 -23.23 5.46 -23.14
CA ARG A 297 -23.74 4.16 -23.59
C ARG A 297 -24.17 4.16 -25.05
N SER A 298 -24.84 5.22 -25.52
CA SER A 298 -25.31 5.32 -26.91
C SER A 298 -24.19 5.42 -27.96
N ARG A 299 -22.93 5.61 -27.53
CA ARG A 299 -21.75 5.67 -28.41
C ARG A 299 -20.96 4.37 -28.43
N LEU A 300 -21.36 3.38 -27.62
CA LEU A 300 -20.66 2.10 -27.52
C LEU A 300 -21.05 1.17 -28.66
N ARG A 301 -20.11 0.34 -29.08
CA ARG A 301 -20.36 -0.76 -30.03
C ARG A 301 -21.14 -1.91 -29.38
N ASP A 302 -20.83 -2.19 -28.11
CA ASP A 302 -21.56 -3.13 -27.24
C ASP A 302 -22.24 -2.32 -26.11
N PRO A 303 -23.53 -1.95 -26.25
CA PRO A 303 -24.27 -1.26 -25.21
C PRO A 303 -24.54 -2.10 -23.96
N ASP A 304 -24.38 -3.44 -24.02
CA ASP A 304 -24.60 -4.36 -22.91
C ASP A 304 -23.36 -4.46 -22.01
N ALA A 305 -22.20 -3.98 -22.47
CA ALA A 305 -21.03 -3.75 -21.61
C ALA A 305 -21.23 -2.58 -20.64
N PHE A 306 -22.31 -1.80 -20.76
CA PHE A 306 -22.53 -0.60 -19.98
C PHE A 306 -23.99 -0.51 -19.51
N GLU A 307 -24.23 -0.98 -18.29
CA GLU A 307 -25.55 -1.05 -17.69
C GLU A 307 -25.78 0.12 -16.73
N ILE A 308 -26.99 0.70 -16.81
CA ILE A 308 -27.41 1.83 -15.97
C ILE A 308 -28.73 1.45 -15.30
N GLN A 309 -28.71 1.37 -13.99
CA GLN A 309 -29.87 1.04 -13.17
C GLN A 309 -30.12 2.09 -12.09
N VAL A 310 -31.33 2.05 -11.52
CA VAL A 310 -31.74 2.90 -10.40
C VAL A 310 -32.28 2.07 -9.23
N PHE A 311 -32.02 2.55 -8.00
CA PHE A 311 -32.57 2.01 -6.76
C PHE A 311 -33.39 3.07 -6.01
N ASP A 312 -34.34 2.64 -5.18
CA ASP A 312 -35.27 3.53 -4.46
C ASP A 312 -34.95 3.69 -2.95
N GLU A 313 -33.97 2.94 -2.44
CA GLU A 313 -33.61 2.91 -1.03
C GLU A 313 -32.86 4.15 -0.54
N THR A 314 -32.79 4.30 0.79
CA THR A 314 -32.04 5.41 1.41
C THR A 314 -30.54 5.19 1.18
N PRO A 315 -29.85 6.13 0.50
CA PRO A 315 -28.45 5.96 0.20
C PRO A 315 -27.60 6.06 1.48
N ARG A 316 -26.78 5.05 1.76
CA ARG A 316 -25.89 5.02 2.94
C ARG A 316 -24.44 5.39 2.61
N PHE A 317 -23.98 5.03 1.42
CA PHE A 317 -22.63 5.30 0.92
C PHE A 317 -22.61 5.43 -0.61
N THR A 318 -21.51 5.95 -1.15
CA THR A 318 -21.11 5.71 -2.54
C THR A 318 -19.91 4.78 -2.54
N ALA A 319 -19.90 3.82 -3.45
CA ALA A 319 -18.76 2.95 -3.68
C ALA A 319 -18.47 2.87 -5.17
N TYR A 320 -17.19 2.80 -5.52
CA TYR A 320 -16.71 2.48 -6.85
C TYR A 320 -15.76 1.29 -6.70
N LEU A 321 -16.21 0.11 -7.13
CA LEU A 321 -15.50 -1.14 -7.08
C LEU A 321 -14.86 -1.38 -8.46
N VAL A 322 -13.54 -1.30 -8.51
CA VAL A 322 -12.73 -1.49 -9.71
C VAL A 322 -12.11 -2.87 -9.64
N ASP A 323 -12.37 -3.69 -10.67
CA ASP A 323 -11.90 -5.08 -10.76
C ASP A 323 -12.27 -5.92 -9.51
N GLY A 324 -13.42 -5.64 -8.91
CA GLY A 324 -13.82 -6.23 -7.62
C GLY A 324 -14.20 -7.70 -7.65
N ASP A 325 -14.15 -8.33 -8.81
CA ASP A 325 -14.27 -9.78 -8.98
C ASP A 325 -12.94 -10.51 -8.82
N GLY A 326 -11.80 -9.81 -8.91
CA GLY A 326 -10.46 -10.37 -8.77
C GLY A 326 -9.90 -10.23 -7.35
N ALA A 327 -8.82 -10.98 -7.07
CA ALA A 327 -8.09 -10.92 -5.81
C ALA A 327 -7.52 -9.52 -5.51
N ASP A 328 -7.35 -8.67 -6.52
CA ASP A 328 -6.68 -7.38 -6.43
C ASP A 328 -7.63 -6.18 -6.66
N GLY A 329 -8.93 -6.37 -6.43
CA GLY A 329 -9.92 -5.32 -6.58
C GLY A 329 -9.62 -4.08 -5.72
N VAL A 330 -10.00 -2.90 -6.20
CA VAL A 330 -9.86 -1.63 -5.47
C VAL A 330 -11.23 -1.01 -5.27
N ALA A 331 -11.52 -0.53 -4.07
CA ALA A 331 -12.76 0.19 -3.79
C ALA A 331 -12.47 1.60 -3.30
N VAL A 332 -13.20 2.57 -3.83
CA VAL A 332 -13.30 3.92 -3.26
C VAL A 332 -14.66 4.07 -2.63
N VAL A 333 -14.71 4.19 -1.31
CA VAL A 333 -15.96 4.21 -0.53
C VAL A 333 -16.09 5.48 0.28
N GLN A 334 -17.27 6.09 0.23
CA GLN A 334 -17.54 7.31 1.00
C GLN A 334 -18.96 7.26 1.58
N SER A 335 -19.06 7.42 2.89
CA SER A 335 -20.33 7.44 3.61
C SER A 335 -21.10 8.73 3.38
N TYR A 336 -22.43 8.64 3.34
CA TYR A 336 -23.30 9.82 3.33
C TYR A 336 -23.59 10.30 4.75
N LEU A 337 -22.79 11.25 5.23
CA LEU A 337 -23.03 11.88 6.53
C LEU A 337 -24.27 12.78 6.49
N ARG A 338 -24.93 12.97 7.63
CA ARG A 338 -26.22 13.68 7.73
C ARG A 338 -26.17 15.11 7.18
N ARG A 339 -25.13 15.88 7.51
CA ARG A 339 -25.03 17.32 7.20
C ARG A 339 -23.93 17.69 6.22
N THR A 340 -23.06 16.75 5.89
CA THR A 340 -21.86 16.99 5.09
C THR A 340 -22.17 16.65 3.64
N ARG A 341 -21.76 17.55 2.73
CA ARG A 341 -21.85 17.27 1.29
C ARG A 341 -20.85 16.19 0.91
N GLY A 342 -21.12 15.44 -0.15
CA GLY A 342 -20.25 14.34 -0.59
C GLY A 342 -18.81 14.75 -0.99
N LEU A 343 -18.47 16.03 -1.07
CA LEU A 343 -17.08 16.44 -1.28
C LEU A 343 -16.26 16.47 0.01
N GLU A 344 -16.90 16.73 1.14
CA GLU A 344 -16.27 17.01 2.44
C GLU A 344 -16.26 15.79 3.38
N ALA A 345 -16.97 14.72 3.01
CA ALA A 345 -16.97 13.49 3.80
C ALA A 345 -15.65 12.71 3.59
N PRO A 346 -15.13 12.05 4.63
CA PRO A 346 -13.96 11.20 4.50
C PRO A 346 -14.16 10.09 3.47
N VAL A 347 -13.08 9.73 2.77
CA VAL A 347 -13.09 8.69 1.75
C VAL A 347 -12.16 7.57 2.18
N LEU A 348 -12.68 6.35 2.16
CA LEU A 348 -11.93 5.12 2.39
C LEU A 348 -11.50 4.55 1.03
N VAL A 349 -10.25 4.11 0.97
CA VAL A 349 -9.72 3.33 -0.15
C VAL A 349 -9.48 1.94 0.39
N LEU A 350 -10.04 0.94 -0.27
CA LEU A 350 -9.95 -0.47 0.11
C LEU A 350 -9.26 -1.27 -1.00
N ARG A 351 -8.51 -2.31 -0.62
CA ARG A 351 -7.91 -3.26 -1.55
C ARG A 351 -8.36 -4.66 -1.18
N ASN A 352 -8.93 -5.39 -2.14
CA ASN A 352 -9.23 -6.80 -1.99
C ASN A 352 -7.89 -7.58 -1.87
N GLY A 353 -7.84 -8.64 -1.06
CA GLY A 353 -6.70 -9.57 -1.06
C GLY A 353 -5.59 -9.38 -0.01
N GLY A 354 -5.81 -8.62 1.07
CA GLY A 354 -4.82 -8.42 2.14
C GLY A 354 -4.96 -9.38 3.33
N ARG A 355 -4.85 -10.70 3.12
CA ARG A 355 -4.79 -11.67 4.24
C ARG A 355 -3.62 -12.61 4.08
N VAL A 356 -2.43 -12.15 4.47
CA VAL A 356 -1.28 -13.04 4.66
C VAL A 356 -1.20 -13.49 6.12
N LEU A 357 -1.79 -12.74 7.06
CA LEU A 357 -1.78 -13.07 8.48
C LEU A 357 -3.18 -13.46 8.99
N LYS A 358 -3.59 -14.70 8.72
CA LYS A 358 -4.30 -15.60 9.66
C LYS A 358 -4.66 -16.91 8.94
N SER A 359 -3.77 -17.89 9.03
CA SER A 359 -4.16 -19.30 9.00
C SER A 359 -4.94 -19.60 10.29
N ASP A 360 -6.12 -20.20 10.14
CA ASP A 360 -6.89 -20.92 11.19
C ASP A 360 -7.98 -20.19 12.00
N GLU A 361 -8.36 -18.94 11.69
CA GLU A 361 -9.55 -18.33 12.30
C GLU A 361 -10.57 -17.91 11.25
N ILE A 362 -11.82 -18.37 11.46
CA ILE A 362 -13.08 -18.14 10.73
C ILE A 362 -13.02 -16.93 9.79
N GLU A 363 -13.32 -17.16 8.51
CA GLU A 363 -13.43 -16.15 7.44
C GLU A 363 -14.43 -15.02 7.79
N GLU A 364 -14.05 -14.08 8.67
CA GLU A 364 -14.81 -12.85 8.82
C GLU A 364 -14.66 -12.06 7.51
N SER A 365 -15.74 -11.68 6.85
CA SER A 365 -15.68 -10.89 5.61
C SER A 365 -15.01 -9.53 5.88
N GLY A 366 -14.01 -9.15 5.08
CA GLY A 366 -13.37 -7.82 5.19
C GLY A 366 -14.27 -6.68 4.73
N LEU A 367 -13.78 -5.44 4.78
CA LEU A 367 -14.59 -4.29 4.34
C LEU A 367 -14.84 -4.32 2.83
N PHE A 368 -13.87 -4.77 2.04
CA PHE A 368 -14.04 -4.82 0.58
C PHE A 368 -15.16 -5.78 0.18
N PRO A 369 -15.16 -7.07 0.61
CA PRO A 369 -16.22 -7.99 0.23
C PRO A 369 -17.59 -7.58 0.78
N THR A 370 -17.66 -6.92 1.94
CA THR A 370 -18.91 -6.37 2.49
C THR A 370 -19.54 -5.34 1.55
N TYR A 371 -18.78 -4.36 1.05
CA TYR A 371 -19.32 -3.36 0.12
C TYR A 371 -19.66 -3.95 -1.26
N ARG A 372 -18.96 -5.01 -1.67
CA ARG A 372 -19.29 -5.77 -2.88
C ARG A 372 -20.60 -6.52 -2.74
N GLU A 373 -20.82 -7.21 -1.63
CA GLU A 373 -22.08 -7.91 -1.35
C GLU A 373 -23.26 -6.93 -1.32
N GLU A 374 -23.11 -5.80 -0.62
CA GLU A 374 -24.11 -4.72 -0.61
C GLU A 374 -24.42 -4.19 -2.02
N PHE A 375 -23.39 -4.07 -2.90
CA PHE A 375 -23.61 -3.71 -4.29
C PHE A 375 -24.47 -4.76 -5.02
N GLU A 376 -24.14 -6.05 -4.90
CA GLU A 376 -24.87 -7.12 -5.61
C GLU A 376 -26.33 -7.25 -5.15
N VAL A 377 -26.58 -7.11 -3.83
CA VAL A 377 -27.95 -7.08 -3.28
C VAL A 377 -28.74 -5.92 -3.87
N MET A 378 -28.19 -4.71 -3.83
CA MET A 378 -28.85 -3.53 -4.38
C MET A 378 -29.02 -3.61 -5.90
N TRP A 379 -28.09 -4.25 -6.61
CA TRP A 379 -28.17 -4.47 -8.04
C TRP A 379 -29.30 -5.42 -8.41
N ALA A 380 -29.46 -6.53 -7.67
CA ALA A 380 -30.53 -7.51 -7.91
C ALA A 380 -31.93 -6.90 -7.75
N ASP A 381 -32.10 -5.96 -6.81
CA ASP A 381 -33.38 -5.28 -6.54
C ASP A 381 -33.57 -3.99 -7.37
N SER A 382 -32.59 -3.63 -8.21
CA SER A 382 -32.62 -2.40 -9.00
C SER A 382 -33.42 -2.53 -10.30
N ARG A 383 -33.64 -1.38 -10.96
CA ARG A 383 -34.40 -1.31 -12.21
C ARG A 383 -33.58 -0.63 -13.30
N PRO A 384 -33.59 -1.16 -14.54
CA PRO A 384 -32.89 -0.50 -15.65
C PRO A 384 -33.51 0.86 -15.96
N VAL A 385 -32.65 1.81 -16.35
CA VAL A 385 -33.11 3.10 -16.87
C VAL A 385 -33.44 2.94 -18.35
N SER A 386 -34.74 3.03 -18.68
CA SER A 386 -35.27 2.99 -20.05
C SER A 386 -34.79 4.14 -20.91
#